data_AF-A0A963FY67-F1
#
_entry.id   AF-A0A963FY67-F1
#
_cell.length_a   1.000
_cell.length_b   1.000
_cell.length_c   1.000
_cell.angle_alpha   90.00
_cell.angle_beta   90.00
_cell.angle_gamma   90.00
#
_symmetry.space_group_name_H-M   'P 1'
#
loop_
_entity.id
_entity.type
_entity.pdbx_description
1 polymer ?
#
loop_
_entity_poly.entity_id
_entity_poly.type
_entity_poly.pdbx_seq_one_letter_code
_entity_poly.pdbx_strand_id
1 'polypeptide(L)'
;PTQPMPFFVRPIARQLCAQVLKKLVDPNVNSALAYIEDHLGKHAWFAGEQLTIADFQMSFPVEAALARGADHKRHPMQSAYKARMEARPAYRRALEKGGPVVMSV
;
A
#
# COMPACT_ATOMS: atom_id res chain seq x y z
N PRO A 1 -0.73 -11.29 17.74
CA PRO A 1 -1.82 -11.74 18.64
C PRO A 1 -2.26 -10.65 19.64
N THR A 2 -3.54 -10.28 19.60
CA THR A 2 -4.21 -9.35 20.54
C THR A 2 -5.04 -10.07 21.61
N GLN A 3 -5.11 -11.40 21.55
CA GLN A 3 -5.81 -12.21 22.56
C GLN A 3 -5.17 -12.06 23.96
N PRO A 4 -5.96 -12.25 25.05
CA PRO A 4 -5.44 -12.21 26.41
C PRO A 4 -4.40 -13.31 26.61
N MET A 5 -3.18 -12.92 27.01
CA MET A 5 -2.06 -13.84 27.25
C MET A 5 -1.23 -13.34 28.44
N PRO A 6 -0.57 -14.22 29.19
CA PRO A 6 0.39 -13.81 30.22
C PRO A 6 1.51 -12.92 29.64
N PHE A 7 1.97 -11.93 30.40
CA PHE A 7 2.87 -10.89 29.89
C PHE A 7 4.19 -11.45 29.33
N PHE A 8 4.67 -12.59 29.85
CA PHE A 8 5.89 -13.26 29.45
C PHE A 8 5.76 -14.09 28.16
N VAL A 9 4.56 -14.59 27.84
CA VAL A 9 4.30 -15.34 26.58
C VAL A 9 4.09 -14.38 25.41
N ARG A 10 3.50 -13.21 25.69
CA ARG A 10 3.20 -12.17 24.70
C ARG A 10 4.39 -11.78 23.80
N PRO A 11 5.61 -11.50 24.29
CA PRO A 11 6.75 -11.16 23.43
C PRO A 11 7.17 -12.33 22.53
N ILE A 12 7.19 -13.56 23.05
CA ILE A 12 7.56 -14.76 22.28
C ILE A 12 6.56 -14.99 21.15
N ALA A 13 5.26 -14.95 21.46
CA ALA A 13 4.21 -15.11 20.47
C ALA A 13 4.23 -14.00 19.40
N ARG A 14 4.51 -12.75 19.78
CA ARG A 14 4.70 -11.64 18.83
C ARG A 14 5.89 -11.89 17.90
N GLN A 15 7.00 -12.35 18.44
CA GLN A 15 8.21 -12.60 17.66
C GLN A 15 8.04 -13.76 16.68
N LEU A 16 7.35 -14.83 17.08
CA LEU A 16 6.97 -15.92 16.18
C LEU A 16 6.07 -15.41 15.04
N CYS A 17 5.00 -14.68 15.36
CA CYS A 17 4.14 -14.09 14.32
C CYS A 17 4.91 -13.17 13.38
N ALA A 18 5.80 -12.33 13.91
CA ALA A 18 6.64 -11.44 13.11
C ALA A 18 7.57 -12.24 12.17
N GLN A 19 8.16 -13.34 12.63
CA GLN A 19 8.98 -14.20 11.78
C GLN A 19 8.17 -14.89 10.68
N VAL A 20 6.95 -15.32 10.98
CA VAL A 20 6.05 -15.92 9.99
C VAL A 20 5.70 -14.91 8.90
N LEU A 21 5.30 -13.69 9.28
CA LEU A 21 5.05 -12.61 8.33
C LEU A 21 6.31 -12.32 7.49
N LYS A 22 7.46 -12.18 8.14
CA LYS A 22 8.73 -11.92 7.47
C LYS A 22 9.15 -13.00 6.47
N LYS A 23 8.87 -14.28 6.76
CA LYS A 23 9.30 -15.39 5.91
C LYS A 23 8.29 -15.75 4.83
N LEU A 24 6.99 -15.58 5.08
CA LEU A 24 5.93 -16.10 4.19
C LEU A 24 5.13 -15.00 3.49
N VAL A 25 5.03 -13.80 4.08
CA VAL A 25 4.19 -12.72 3.55
C VAL A 25 5.05 -11.63 2.91
N ASP A 26 6.06 -11.14 3.62
CA ASP A 26 6.92 -10.05 3.16
C ASP A 26 7.58 -10.31 1.79
N PRO A 27 8.06 -11.53 1.45
CA PRO A 27 8.64 -11.78 0.13
C PRO A 27 7.62 -11.56 -1.00
N ASN A 28 6.39 -12.05 -0.82
CA ASN A 28 5.33 -11.90 -1.81
C ASN A 28 4.89 -10.43 -1.95
N VAL A 29 4.80 -9.70 -0.83
CA VAL A 29 4.50 -8.27 -0.84
C VAL A 29 5.60 -7.51 -1.57
N ASN A 30 6.88 -7.77 -1.27
CA ASN A 30 8.00 -7.11 -1.92
C ASN A 30 8.04 -7.39 -3.43
N SER A 31 7.80 -8.63 -3.85
CA SER A 31 7.69 -8.98 -5.27
C SER A 31 6.54 -8.26 -5.96
N ALA A 32 5.37 -8.19 -5.31
CA ALA A 32 4.22 -7.46 -5.85
C ALA A 32 4.51 -5.95 -5.97
N LEU A 33 5.15 -5.34 -4.97
CA LEU A 33 5.53 -3.92 -5.01
C LEU A 33 6.57 -3.65 -6.10
N ALA A 34 7.54 -4.54 -6.29
CA ALA A 34 8.51 -4.43 -7.38
C ALA A 34 7.83 -4.52 -8.76
N TYR A 35 6.87 -5.44 -8.91
CA TYR A 35 6.09 -5.56 -10.14
C TYR A 35 5.26 -4.31 -10.42
N ILE A 36 4.56 -3.77 -9.41
CA ILE A 36 3.78 -2.55 -9.54
C ILE A 36 4.67 -1.36 -9.92
N GLU A 37 5.85 -1.25 -9.30
CA GLU A 37 6.82 -0.19 -9.61
C GLU A 37 7.30 -0.25 -11.06
N ASP A 38 7.67 -1.44 -11.56
CA ASP A 38 8.06 -1.64 -12.96
C ASP A 38 6.93 -1.35 -13.94
N HIS A 39 5.69 -1.80 -13.62
CA HIS A 39 4.51 -1.53 -14.44
C HIS A 39 4.22 -0.03 -14.55
N LEU A 40 4.20 0.67 -13.41
CA LEU A 40 3.96 2.12 -13.37
C LEU A 40 5.12 2.95 -13.92
N GLY A 41 6.30 2.36 -14.07
CA GLY A 41 7.41 2.95 -14.82
C GLY A 41 7.20 2.93 -16.34
N LYS A 42 6.33 2.05 -16.84
CA LYS A 42 6.04 1.88 -18.28
C LYS A 42 4.66 2.42 -18.66
N HIS A 43 3.72 2.46 -17.72
CA HIS A 43 2.33 2.81 -17.96
C HIS A 43 1.85 3.89 -17.01
N ALA A 44 1.00 4.80 -17.51
CA ALA A 44 0.40 5.84 -16.68
C ALA A 44 -0.62 5.28 -15.66
N TRP A 45 -1.31 4.19 -16.01
CA TRP A 45 -2.37 3.55 -15.22
C TRP A 45 -2.24 2.02 -15.24
N PHE A 46 -2.96 1.34 -14.35
CA PHE A 46 -2.87 -0.12 -14.22
C PHE A 46 -3.37 -0.88 -15.44
N ALA A 47 -4.30 -0.30 -16.21
CA ALA A 47 -4.88 -0.90 -17.42
C ALA A 47 -4.46 -0.19 -18.72
N GLY A 48 -3.33 0.52 -18.73
CA GLY A 48 -2.77 1.18 -19.91
C GLY A 48 -2.73 2.71 -19.79
N GLU A 49 -3.10 3.41 -20.86
CA GLU A 49 -2.98 4.87 -20.96
C GLU A 49 -4.18 5.64 -20.38
N GLN A 50 -5.28 4.95 -20.12
CA GLN A 50 -6.50 5.54 -19.58
C GLN A 50 -6.78 5.00 -18.18
N LEU A 51 -7.32 5.87 -17.33
CA LEU A 51 -7.77 5.49 -16.00
C LEU A 51 -8.98 4.56 -16.10
N THR A 52 -8.97 3.48 -15.32
CA THR A 52 -10.04 2.49 -15.27
C THR A 52 -10.42 2.12 -13.83
N ILE A 53 -11.37 1.19 -13.68
CA ILE A 53 -11.75 0.60 -12.39
C ILE A 53 -10.55 -0.04 -11.68
N ALA A 54 -9.56 -0.56 -12.43
CA ALA A 54 -8.35 -1.15 -11.86
C ALA A 54 -7.60 -0.16 -10.97
N ASP A 55 -7.52 1.12 -11.35
CA ASP A 55 -6.82 2.15 -10.58
C ASP A 55 -7.55 2.49 -9.27
N PHE A 56 -8.88 2.44 -9.26
CA PHE A 56 -9.65 2.63 -8.03
C PHE A 56 -9.52 1.44 -7.07
N GLN A 57 -9.39 0.22 -7.59
CA GLN A 57 -9.10 -0.96 -6.76
C GLN A 57 -7.67 -0.90 -6.20
N MET A 58 -6.71 -0.49 -7.04
CA MET A 58 -5.28 -0.47 -6.69
C MET A 58 -4.84 0.76 -5.90
N SER A 59 -5.64 1.83 -5.83
CA SER A 59 -5.29 3.04 -5.07
C SER A 59 -5.05 2.73 -3.60
N PHE A 60 -5.91 1.92 -2.96
CA PHE A 60 -5.78 1.59 -1.54
C PHE A 60 -4.55 0.73 -1.23
N PRO A 61 -4.27 -0.38 -1.93
CA PRO A 61 -3.03 -1.14 -1.73
C PRO A 61 -1.76 -0.31 -1.91
N VAL A 62 -1.72 0.56 -2.93
CA VAL A 62 -0.56 1.44 -3.17
C VAL A 62 -0.39 2.43 -2.03
N GLU A 63 -1.47 3.07 -1.58
CA GLU A 63 -1.43 3.99 -0.45
C GLU A 63 -1.00 3.28 0.85
N ALA A 64 -1.53 2.08 1.10
CA ALA A 64 -1.15 1.26 2.25
C ALA A 64 0.34 0.86 2.24
N ALA A 65 0.88 0.57 1.05
CA ALA A 65 2.29 0.21 0.90
C ALA A 65 3.19 1.40 1.23
N LEU A 66 2.90 2.56 0.65
CA LEU A 66 3.62 3.81 0.91
C LEU A 66 3.54 4.22 2.39
N ALA A 67 2.37 4.08 3.01
CA ALA A 67 2.14 4.35 4.43
C ALA A 67 2.94 3.41 5.37
N ARG A 68 3.10 2.14 5.01
CA ARG A 68 3.81 1.13 5.81
C ARG A 68 5.34 1.27 5.79
N GLY A 69 5.87 2.29 5.12
CA GLY A 69 7.31 2.49 5.01
C GLY A 69 7.94 1.73 3.84
N ALA A 70 7.16 1.43 2.79
CA ALA A 70 7.76 1.27 1.47
C ALA A 70 8.39 2.63 1.13
N ASP A 71 9.69 2.76 1.45
CA ASP A 71 10.45 3.99 1.36
C ASP A 71 10.11 4.70 0.04
N HIS A 72 9.61 5.93 0.09
CA HIS A 72 9.23 6.69 -1.10
C HIS A 72 10.39 6.77 -2.11
N LYS A 73 11.63 6.66 -1.62
CA LYS A 73 12.85 6.59 -2.44
C LYS A 73 13.01 5.27 -3.21
N ARG A 74 12.45 4.16 -2.71
CA ARG A 74 12.45 2.84 -3.36
C ARG A 74 11.30 2.67 -4.35
N HIS A 75 10.23 3.45 -4.22
CA HIS A 75 9.04 3.35 -5.07
C HIS A 75 8.59 4.72 -5.64
N PRO A 76 9.45 5.38 -6.43
CA PRO A 76 9.13 6.69 -7.02
C PRO A 76 7.92 6.64 -7.98
N MET A 77 7.71 5.55 -8.72
CA MET A 77 6.61 5.45 -9.69
C MET A 77 5.27 5.27 -8.99
N GLN A 78 5.22 4.47 -7.92
CA GLN A 78 4.03 4.40 -7.05
C GLN A 78 3.72 5.75 -6.39
N SER A 79 4.74 6.48 -5.94
CA SER A 79 4.57 7.82 -5.38
C SER A 79 4.03 8.80 -6.42
N ALA A 80 4.55 8.76 -7.65
CA ALA A 80 4.06 9.56 -8.77
C ALA A 80 2.61 9.19 -9.16
N TYR A 81 2.27 7.91 -9.16
CA TYR A 81 0.90 7.43 -9.36
C TYR A 81 -0.06 7.98 -8.29
N LYS A 82 0.31 7.92 -7.00
CA LYS A 82 -0.49 8.49 -5.91
C LYS A 82 -0.75 9.98 -6.13
N ALA A 83 0.31 10.75 -6.41
CA ALA A 83 0.19 12.17 -6.69
C ALA A 83 -0.72 12.46 -7.90
N ARG A 84 -0.61 11.65 -8.97
CA ARG A 84 -1.49 11.75 -10.15
C ARG A 84 -2.95 11.48 -9.80
N MET A 85 -3.24 10.50 -8.96
CA MET A 85 -4.59 10.20 -8.48
C MET A 85 -5.15 11.35 -7.65
N GLU A 86 -4.38 11.86 -6.69
CA GLU A 86 -4.77 12.96 -5.78
C GLU A 86 -4.98 14.30 -6.49
N ALA A 87 -4.25 14.54 -7.58
CA ALA A 87 -4.40 15.75 -8.38
C ALA A 87 -5.77 15.86 -9.06
N ARG A 88 -6.50 14.75 -9.22
CA ARG A 88 -7.77 14.72 -9.95
C ARG A 88 -8.88 15.44 -9.17
N PRO A 89 -9.65 16.35 -9.80
CA PRO A 89 -10.78 17.02 -9.14
C PRO A 89 -11.83 16.03 -8.61
N ALA A 90 -12.05 14.92 -9.31
CA ALA A 90 -12.97 13.87 -8.86
C ALA A 90 -12.51 13.19 -7.55
N TYR A 91 -11.19 13.06 -7.35
CA TYR A 91 -10.63 12.51 -6.12
C TYR A 91 -10.89 13.45 -4.94
N ARG A 92 -10.64 14.76 -5.12
CA ARG A 92 -10.92 15.76 -4.08
C ARG A 92 -12.39 15.80 -3.68
N ARG A 93 -13.30 15.76 -4.66
CA ARG A 93 -14.75 15.65 -4.38
C ARG A 93 -15.12 14.36 -3.64
N ALA A 94 -14.41 13.26 -3.90
CA ALA A 94 -14.62 12.01 -3.18
C ALA A 94 -14.18 12.15 -1.71
N LEU A 95 -13.07 12.84 -1.43
CA LEU A 95 -12.62 13.13 -0.06
C LEU A 95 -13.57 14.08 0.68
N GLU A 96 -14.07 15.12 0.01
CA GLU A 96 -15.05 16.05 0.59
C GLU A 96 -16.32 15.34 1.05
N LYS A 97 -16.75 14.31 0.31
CA LYS A 97 -17.97 13.53 0.62
C LYS A 97 -17.72 12.34 1.55
N GLY A 98 -16.59 11.66 1.37
CA GLY A 98 -16.25 10.40 2.05
C GLY A 98 -15.38 10.56 3.29
N GLY A 99 -14.83 11.75 3.51
CA GLY A 99 -13.87 12.03 4.57
C GLY A 99 -12.42 11.72 4.17
N PRO A 100 -11.44 12.02 5.05
CA PRO A 100 -10.03 11.76 4.81
C PRO A 100 -9.74 10.26 4.63
N VAL A 101 -8.76 9.92 3.78
CA VAL A 101 -8.29 8.53 3.68
C VAL A 101 -7.50 8.18 4.94
N VAL A 102 -7.95 7.14 5.67
CA VAL A 102 -7.39 6.72 6.97
C VAL A 102 -6.05 5.96 6.82
N MET A 103 -5.33 6.18 5.72
CA MET A 103 -4.03 5.55 5.44
C MET A 103 -2.86 6.53 5.52
N SER A 104 -3.12 7.82 5.74
CA SER A 104 -2.09 8.77 6.17
C SER A 104 -1.66 8.43 7.61
N VAL A 105 -0.48 7.85 7.77
CA VAL A 105 0.20 7.71 9.08
C VAL A 105 0.67 9.09 9.54
#